data_AF-A0A8T5RJH7-F1
#
_entry.id   AF-A0A8T5RJH7-F1
#
_cell.length_a   1.000
_cell.length_b   1.000
_cell.length_c   1.000
_cell.angle_alpha   90.00
_cell.angle_beta   90.00
_cell.angle_gamma   90.00
#
_symmetry.space_group_name_H-M   'P 1'
#
loop_
_entity.id
_entity.type
_entity.pdbx_description
1 polymer ?
#
loop_
_entity_poly.entity_id
_entity_poly.type
_entity_poly.pdbx_seq_one_letter_code
_entity_poly.pdbx_strand_id
1 'polypeptide(L)'
;DDFSIFFPIEEKRFLKFSNFYSLCPICKNKNHIYNLKEFYFSKNPNLLRIREKFLEIHKKFNCPNNFSPKKIKCGILCCTCYNKYYKN
;
A
#
# COMPACT_ATOMS: atom_id res chain seq x y z
N ASP A 1 -4.89 -14.55 18.14
CA ASP A 1 -4.32 -13.46 18.94
C ASP A 1 -4.65 -12.11 18.33
N ASP A 2 -5.57 -11.40 18.98
CA ASP A 2 -6.06 -10.09 18.57
C ASP A 2 -5.18 -9.01 19.22
N PHE A 3 -4.14 -8.59 18.49
CA PHE A 3 -3.18 -7.56 18.92
C PHE A 3 -3.75 -6.13 18.85
N SER A 4 -5.04 -5.96 18.54
CA SER A 4 -5.71 -4.66 18.37
C SER A 4 -5.68 -3.77 19.62
N ILE A 5 -5.49 -4.37 20.80
CA ILE A 5 -5.45 -3.65 22.08
C ILE A 5 -4.16 -2.83 22.25
N PHE A 6 -3.04 -3.20 21.61
CA PHE A 6 -1.74 -2.58 21.89
C PHE A 6 -1.37 -1.42 20.97
N PHE A 7 -1.91 -1.31 19.75
CA PHE A 7 -1.56 -0.25 18.79
C PHE A 7 -2.75 0.23 17.92
N PRO A 8 -3.81 0.79 18.54
CA PRO A 8 -5.05 1.16 17.83
C PRO A 8 -4.84 2.19 16.72
N ILE A 9 -3.80 3.01 16.80
CA ILE A 9 -3.48 4.01 15.76
C ILE A 9 -2.78 3.37 14.56
N GLU A 10 -1.85 2.45 14.81
CA GLU A 10 -1.06 1.83 13.76
C GLU A 10 -1.91 0.84 12.96
N GLU A 11 -2.79 0.11 13.64
CA GLU A 11 -3.79 -0.75 13.01
C GLU A 11 -4.75 0.05 12.12
N LYS A 12 -5.27 1.20 12.58
CA LYS A 12 -6.11 2.08 11.75
C LYS A 12 -5.35 2.58 10.52
N ARG A 13 -4.07 2.89 10.65
CA ARG A 13 -3.24 3.31 9.50
C ARG A 13 -3.01 2.15 8.53
N PHE A 14 -2.74 0.95 9.04
CA PHE A 14 -2.63 -0.24 8.22
C PHE A 14 -3.94 -0.55 7.48
N LEU A 15 -5.10 -0.46 8.14
CA LEU A 15 -6.40 -0.71 7.51
C LEU A 15 -6.66 0.27 6.35
N LYS A 16 -6.33 1.55 6.53
CA LYS A 16 -6.42 2.55 5.45
C LYS A 16 -5.47 2.22 4.30
N PHE A 17 -4.23 1.85 4.63
CA PHE A 17 -3.23 1.45 3.64
C PHE A 17 -3.69 0.21 2.86
N SER A 18 -4.11 -0.85 3.54
CA SER A 18 -4.48 -2.12 2.94
C SER A 18 -5.74 -1.99 2.08
N ASN A 19 -6.72 -1.20 2.51
CA ASN A 19 -7.90 -0.90 1.70
C ASN A 19 -7.55 -0.16 0.41
N PHE A 20 -6.66 0.84 0.48
CA PHE A 20 -6.24 1.60 -0.70
C PHE A 20 -5.45 0.74 -1.71
N TYR A 21 -4.56 -0.12 -1.20
CA TYR A 21 -3.74 -1.01 -2.03
C TYR A 21 -4.34 -2.41 -2.20
N SER A 22 -5.62 -2.58 -1.89
CA SER A 22 -6.31 -3.87 -1.93
C SER A 22 -6.44 -4.43 -3.34
N LEU A 23 -6.40 -3.59 -4.37
CA LEU A 23 -6.56 -3.99 -5.77
C LEU A 23 -5.31 -3.67 -6.59
N CYS A 24 -4.92 -4.61 -7.44
CA CYS A 24 -3.84 -4.41 -8.40
C CYS A 24 -4.20 -3.29 -9.38
N PRO A 25 -3.32 -2.30 -9.63
CA PRO A 25 -3.62 -1.20 -10.53
C PRO A 25 -3.79 -1.67 -11.99
N ILE A 26 -3.18 -2.80 -12.37
CA ILE A 26 -3.19 -3.37 -13.72
C ILE A 26 -4.41 -4.27 -13.92
N CYS A 27 -4.48 -5.41 -13.23
CA CYS A 27 -5.51 -6.43 -13.48
C CYS A 27 -6.74 -6.33 -12.57
N LYS A 28 -6.75 -5.39 -11.61
CA LYS A 28 -7.83 -5.21 -10.62
C LYS A 28 -8.10 -6.40 -9.68
N ASN A 29 -7.32 -7.48 -9.75
CA ASN A 29 -7.39 -8.55 -8.77
C ASN A 29 -6.99 -8.08 -7.37
N LYS A 30 -7.53 -8.76 -6.35
CA LYS A 30 -7.19 -8.49 -4.94
C LYS A 30 -5.73 -8.84 -4.67
N ASN A 31 -5.03 -7.91 -4.02
CA ASN A 31 -3.72 -8.17 -3.44
C ASN A 31 -3.87 -9.03 -2.18
N HIS A 32 -2.93 -9.92 -1.95
CA HIS A 32 -2.90 -10.71 -0.72
C HIS A 32 -2.65 -9.79 0.48
N ILE A 33 -3.60 -9.78 1.42
CA ILE A 33 -3.52 -8.96 2.63
C ILE A 33 -2.28 -9.28 3.47
N TYR A 34 -1.87 -10.55 3.48
CA TYR A 34 -0.65 -11.01 4.14
C TYR A 34 0.59 -10.27 3.63
N ASN A 35 0.78 -10.20 2.31
CA ASN A 35 1.92 -9.49 1.70
C ASN A 35 1.91 -7.99 2.01
N LEU A 36 0.71 -7.37 2.03
CA LEU A 36 0.56 -5.97 2.40
C LEU A 36 0.92 -5.75 3.88
N LYS A 37 0.55 -6.68 4.76
CA LYS A 37 0.88 -6.66 6.19
C LYS A 37 2.40 -6.81 6.38
N GLU A 38 3.01 -7.81 5.75
CA GLU A 38 4.47 -8.00 5.80
C GLU A 38 5.23 -6.77 5.32
N PHE A 39 4.82 -6.19 4.18
CA PHE A 39 5.44 -4.97 3.68
C PHE A 39 5.27 -3.80 4.66
N TYR A 40 4.06 -3.59 5.18
CA TYR A 40 3.76 -2.45 6.05
C TYR A 40 4.47 -2.54 7.41
N PHE A 41 4.56 -3.74 8.00
CA PHE A 41 5.18 -3.96 9.31
C PHE A 41 6.63 -4.47 9.23
N SER A 42 7.22 -4.50 8.03
CA SER A 42 8.60 -4.93 7.83
C SER A 42 9.58 -4.07 8.65
N LYS A 43 10.54 -4.73 9.32
CA LYS A 43 11.67 -4.06 10.00
C LYS A 43 12.86 -3.78 9.08
N ASN A 44 12.79 -4.18 7.81
CA ASN A 44 13.83 -3.91 6.83
C ASN A 44 13.90 -2.40 6.51
N PRO A 45 15.07 -1.73 6.67
CA PRO A 45 15.19 -0.28 6.51
C PRO A 45 14.87 0.21 5.10
N ASN A 46 15.16 -0.58 4.06
CA ASN A 46 14.82 -0.23 2.68
C ASN A 46 13.31 -0.25 2.47
N LEU A 47 12.62 -1.28 2.98
CA LEU A 47 11.17 -1.39 2.89
C LEU A 47 10.46 -0.31 3.71
N LEU A 48 11.00 0.05 4.87
CA LEU A 48 10.51 1.17 5.69
C LEU A 48 10.54 2.50 4.90
N ARG A 49 11.66 2.80 4.24
CA ARG A 49 11.79 4.00 3.40
C ARG A 49 10.83 4.01 2.22
N ILE A 50 10.59 2.85 1.60
CA ILE A 50 9.60 2.72 0.51
C ILE A 50 8.19 2.95 1.05
N ARG A 51 7.83 2.32 2.18
CA ARG A 51 6.54 2.50 2.85
C ARG A 51 6.26 3.97 3.15
N GLU A 52 7.23 4.70 3.68
CA GLU A 52 7.10 6.13 3.96
C GLU A 52 6.82 6.95 2.70
N LYS A 53 7.53 6.67 1.60
CA LYS A 53 7.26 7.30 0.30
C LYS A 53 5.85 6.98 -0.21
N PHE A 54 5.38 5.75 -0.06
CA PHE A 54 4.01 5.37 -0.42
C PHE A 54 2.97 6.18 0.36
N LEU A 55 3.18 6.34 1.66
CA LEU A 55 2.30 7.14 2.52
C LEU A 55 2.35 8.64 2.17
N GLU A 56 3.52 9.17 1.82
CA GLU A 56 3.68 10.55 1.34
C GLU A 56 2.93 10.79 0.03
N ILE A 57 3.13 9.91 -0.95
CA ILE A 57 2.42 9.94 -2.24
C ILE A 57 0.91 9.87 -2.01
N HIS A 58 0.45 8.97 -1.14
CA HIS A 58 -0.96 8.88 -0.79
C HIS A 58 -1.49 10.22 -0.25
N LYS A 59 -0.79 10.86 0.71
CA LYS A 59 -1.19 12.16 1.24
C LYS A 59 -1.22 13.24 0.15
N LYS A 60 -0.24 13.25 -0.75
CA LYS A 60 -0.11 14.25 -1.80
C LYS A 60 -1.21 14.16 -2.85
N PHE A 61 -1.57 12.95 -3.27
CA PHE A 61 -2.50 12.74 -4.39
C PHE A 61 -3.94 12.42 -3.99
N ASN A 62 -4.21 12.08 -2.72
CA ASN A 62 -5.57 11.90 -2.20
C ASN A 62 -6.04 13.06 -1.30
N CYS A 63 -5.33 14.19 -1.29
CA CYS A 63 -5.79 15.39 -0.58
C CYS A 63 -6.93 16.04 -1.38
N PRO A 64 -8.13 16.25 -0.80
CA PRO A 64 -9.30 16.75 -1.53
C PRO A 64 -9.10 18.14 -2.17
N ASN A 65 -8.12 18.92 -1.71
CA ASN A 65 -7.80 20.25 -2.25
C ASN A 65 -6.69 20.25 -3.32
N ASN A 66 -6.06 19.10 -3.62
CA ASN A 66 -5.04 19.04 -4.67
C ASN A 66 -5.69 18.74 -6.02
N PHE A 67 -6.04 19.81 -6.75
CA PHE A 67 -6.34 19.78 -8.18
C PHE A 67 -5.10 19.36 -8.98
N SER A 68 -4.79 18.05 -9.00
CA SER A 68 -3.85 17.52 -9.98
C SER A 68 -4.62 17.12 -11.25
N PRO A 69 -4.38 17.77 -12.41
CA PRO A 69 -5.09 17.46 -13.65
C PRO A 69 -4.79 16.06 -14.20
N LYS A 70 -3.83 15.34 -13.62
CA LYS A 70 -3.49 13.95 -13.97
C LYS A 70 -3.79 13.04 -12.79
N LYS A 71 -4.83 12.21 -12.90
CA LYS A 71 -5.10 11.11 -11.95
C LYS A 71 -3.95 10.10 -12.01
N ILE A 72 -2.90 10.31 -11.23
CA ILE A 72 -1.82 9.33 -11.08
C ILE A 72 -2.40 8.10 -10.39
N LYS A 73 -2.48 6.98 -11.12
CA LYS A 73 -2.90 5.69 -10.55
C LYS A 73 -1.72 5.08 -9.79
N CYS A 74 -1.57 5.42 -8.51
CA CYS A 74 -0.64 4.73 -7.61
C CYS A 74 -1.25 3.40 -7.13
N GLY A 75 -0.47 2.32 -7.09
CA GLY A 75 -0.95 1.02 -6.63
C GLY A 75 0.20 0.02 -6.41
N ILE A 76 -0.10 -1.09 -5.76
CA ILE A 76 0.80 -2.23 -5.58
C ILE A 76 0.39 -3.34 -6.53
N LEU A 77 1.34 -3.89 -7.29
CA LEU A 77 1.09 -5.00 -8.20
C LEU A 77 0.79 -6.29 -7.43
N CYS A 78 -0.18 -7.06 -7.92
CA CYS A 78 -0.36 -8.43 -7.46
C CYS A 78 0.81 -9.31 -7.92
N CYS A 79 1.00 -10.45 -7.26
CA CYS A 79 2.09 -11.38 -7.54
C CYS A 79 2.16 -11.76 -9.03
N THR A 80 1.02 -12.02 -9.66
CA THR A 80 0.95 -12.37 -11.09
C THR A 80 1.46 -11.24 -11.98
N CYS A 81 1.01 -10.01 -11.75
CA CYS A 81 1.47 -8.85 -12.53
C CYS A 81 2.94 -8.55 -12.25
N TYR A 82 3.36 -8.59 -10.99
CA TYR A 82 4.76 -8.39 -10.62
C TYR A 82 5.67 -9.39 -11.36
N ASN A 83 5.32 -10.68 -11.33
CA ASN A 83 6.09 -11.71 -12.01
C ASN A 83 6.15 -11.45 -13.53
N LYS A 84 5.00 -11.14 -14.15
CA LYS A 84 4.89 -10.88 -15.59
C LYS A 84 5.74 -9.69 -16.07
N TYR A 85 5.86 -8.63 -15.26
CA TYR A 85 6.53 -7.39 -15.69
C TYR A 85 7.97 -7.25 -15.18
N TYR A 86 8.35 -7.95 -14.10
CA TYR A 86 9.63 -7.71 -13.41
C TYR A 86 10.46 -8.97 -13.11
N LYS A 87 9.91 -10.19 -13.27
CA LYS A 87 10.65 -11.45 -13.07
C LYS A 87 10.76 -12.29 -14.35
N ASN A 88 10.72 -11.64 -15.53
CA ASN A 88 11.13 -12.31 -16.77
C ASN A 88 12.62 -12.63 -16.70
#